data_AF-A0A2A2YCW7-F1
#
_entry.id   AF-A0A2A2YCW7-F1
#
_cell.length_a   1.000
_cell.length_b   1.000
_cell.length_c   1.000
_cell.angle_alpha   90.00
_cell.angle_beta   90.00
_cell.angle_gamma   90.00
#
_symmetry.space_group_name_H-M   'P 1'
#
loop_
_entity.id
_entity.type
_entity.pdbx_description
1 polymer ?
#
loop_
_entity_poly.entity_id
_entity_poly.type
_entity_poly.pdbx_seq_one_letter_code
_entity_poly.pdbx_strand_id
1 'polypeptide(L)'
;MSTSMHLYERLGLFSTGVTLGVFLLMLHLLMFVKSAAMQQFLVKFPRNQKIGQVILGIGMAWFWLLIAPEGKGWISFLALDMTEFNAVKPILRLLLPVIFVFVAMSIREFLSVRALGLLGLLVAQPLLDAAFLKDPMSRLLIPFWTYGLVIASLFFVGMPYLFRDAVTWATASAARWKALCLGGLAYGLILIVSTFAFWR
;
A
#
# COMPACT_ATOMS: atom_id res chain seq x y z
N MET A 1 -18.90 23.07 4.24
CA MET A 1 -18.73 21.73 4.86
C MET A 1 -19.38 20.72 3.95
N SER A 2 -18.60 19.91 3.24
CA SER A 2 -19.13 18.76 2.51
C SER A 2 -19.66 17.77 3.55
N THR A 3 -20.98 17.64 3.67
CA THR A 3 -21.68 16.72 4.59
C THR A 3 -21.68 15.26 4.10
N SER A 4 -20.76 14.90 3.22
CA SER A 4 -20.68 13.55 2.64
C SER A 4 -19.45 12.82 3.16
N MET A 5 -19.67 11.66 3.79
CA MET A 5 -18.59 10.76 4.23
C MET A 5 -17.68 10.42 3.05
N HIS A 6 -16.37 10.51 3.27
CA HIS A 6 -15.34 10.18 2.29
C HIS A 6 -15.42 8.68 1.94
N LEU A 7 -14.95 8.28 0.75
CA LEU A 7 -15.05 6.88 0.31
C LEU A 7 -14.35 5.92 1.28
N TYR A 8 -13.23 6.33 1.86
CA TYR A 8 -12.48 5.49 2.81
C TYR A 8 -13.27 5.20 4.08
N GLU A 9 -14.04 6.17 4.57
CA GLU A 9 -14.87 6.02 5.78
C GLU A 9 -16.06 5.08 5.56
N ARG A 10 -16.42 4.85 4.29
CA ARG A 10 -17.49 3.92 3.90
C ARG A 10 -17.02 2.48 3.84
N LEU A 11 -15.70 2.23 3.89
CA LEU A 11 -15.17 0.87 3.86
C LEU A 11 -15.54 0.17 5.18
N GLY A 12 -16.26 -0.94 5.06
CA GLY A 12 -16.63 -1.76 6.20
C GLY A 12 -15.44 -2.58 6.71
N LEU A 13 -15.40 -2.80 8.03
CA LEU A 13 -14.41 -3.65 8.68
C LEU A 13 -14.37 -5.05 8.04
N PHE A 14 -15.55 -5.61 7.74
CA PHE A 14 -15.70 -6.89 7.05
C PHE A 14 -15.02 -6.90 5.67
N SER A 15 -15.42 -5.98 4.78
CA SER A 15 -14.89 -5.93 3.41
C SER A 15 -13.39 -5.71 3.38
N THR A 16 -12.89 -4.86 4.28
CA THR A 16 -11.45 -4.59 4.40
C THR A 16 -10.70 -5.81 4.91
N GLY A 17 -11.24 -6.49 5.92
CA GLY A 17 -10.67 -7.73 6.47
C GLY A 17 -10.58 -8.85 5.43
N VAL A 18 -11.65 -9.09 4.67
CA VAL A 18 -11.65 -10.06 3.57
C VAL A 18 -10.63 -9.67 2.52
N THR A 19 -10.63 -8.41 2.09
CA THR A 19 -9.74 -7.93 1.01
C THR A 19 -8.27 -8.08 1.41
N LEU A 20 -7.89 -7.61 2.61
CA LEU A 20 -6.51 -7.72 3.10
C LEU A 20 -6.12 -9.18 3.33
N GLY A 21 -6.99 -9.98 3.94
CA GLY A 21 -6.74 -11.41 4.19
C GLY A 21 -6.52 -12.19 2.90
N VAL A 22 -7.39 -12.00 1.90
CA VAL A 22 -7.27 -12.64 0.57
C VAL A 22 -6.02 -12.16 -0.14
N PHE A 23 -5.72 -10.85 -0.12
CA PHE A 23 -4.49 -10.31 -0.69
C PHE A 23 -3.24 -10.98 -0.10
N LEU A 24 -3.16 -11.07 1.23
CA LEU A 24 -2.03 -11.69 1.91
C LEU A 24 -1.93 -13.19 1.63
N LEU A 25 -3.05 -13.91 1.64
CA LEU A 25 -3.07 -15.33 1.30
C LEU A 25 -2.58 -15.58 -0.13
N MET A 26 -3.14 -14.87 -1.11
CA MET A 26 -2.75 -15.03 -2.52
C MET A 26 -1.28 -14.67 -2.74
N LEU A 27 -0.82 -13.55 -2.19
CA LEU A 27 0.56 -13.09 -2.34
C LEU A 27 1.55 -14.12 -1.75
N HIS A 28 1.32 -14.57 -0.52
CA HIS A 28 2.24 -15.50 0.14
C HIS A 28 2.12 -16.93 -0.40
N LEU A 29 0.93 -17.35 -0.86
CA LEU A 29 0.76 -18.62 -1.57
C LEU A 29 1.54 -18.60 -2.89
N LEU A 30 1.46 -17.51 -3.65
CA LEU A 30 2.24 -17.34 -4.87
C LEU A 30 3.74 -17.37 -4.60
N MET A 31 4.21 -16.68 -3.55
CA MET A 31 5.62 -16.72 -3.11
C MET A 31 6.06 -18.12 -2.67
N PHE A 32 5.18 -18.89 -2.04
CA PHE A 32 5.46 -20.25 -1.63
C PHE A 32 5.55 -21.19 -2.83
N VAL A 33 4.50 -21.25 -3.66
CA VAL A 33 4.38 -22.18 -4.80
C VAL A 33 5.39 -21.84 -5.89
N LYS A 34 5.59 -20.56 -6.22
CA LYS A 34 6.52 -20.10 -7.27
C LYS A 34 7.79 -19.50 -6.68
N SER A 35 8.34 -20.13 -5.64
CA SER A 35 9.50 -19.65 -4.87
C SER A 35 10.65 -19.15 -5.76
N ALA A 36 11.18 -19.99 -6.65
CA ALA A 36 12.34 -19.60 -7.49
C ALA A 36 12.06 -18.37 -8.37
N ALA A 37 10.89 -18.32 -9.01
CA ALA A 37 10.50 -17.19 -9.86
C ALA A 37 10.32 -15.91 -9.06
N MET A 38 9.67 -15.99 -7.89
CA MET A 38 9.43 -14.83 -7.02
C MET A 38 10.73 -14.30 -6.41
N GLN A 39 11.65 -15.18 -5.99
CA GLN A 39 12.97 -14.77 -5.50
C GLN A 39 13.76 -14.02 -6.59
N GLN A 40 13.82 -14.58 -7.81
CA GLN A 40 14.49 -13.92 -8.92
C GLN A 40 13.84 -12.57 -9.29
N PHE A 41 12.51 -12.50 -9.25
CA PHE A 41 11.78 -11.26 -9.46
C PHE A 41 12.13 -10.21 -8.40
N LEU A 42 12.04 -10.55 -7.12
CA LEU A 42 12.31 -9.63 -6.01
C LEU A 42 13.77 -9.13 -5.99
N VAL A 43 14.74 -9.98 -6.36
CA VAL A 43 16.15 -9.57 -6.49
C VAL A 43 16.35 -8.53 -7.60
N LYS A 44 15.60 -8.66 -8.71
CA LYS A 44 15.68 -7.73 -9.85
C LYS A 44 14.80 -6.49 -9.67
N PHE A 45 13.77 -6.57 -8.83
CA PHE A 45 12.77 -5.54 -8.64
C PHE A 45 13.38 -4.14 -8.36
N PRO A 46 14.36 -3.95 -7.46
CA PRO A 46 14.92 -2.64 -7.16
C PRO A 46 15.58 -1.92 -8.34
N ARG A 47 16.00 -2.68 -9.35
CA ARG A 47 16.65 -2.17 -10.56
C ARG A 47 15.70 -2.09 -11.76
N ASN A 48 14.44 -2.48 -11.58
CA ASN A 48 13.46 -2.45 -12.66
C ASN A 48 12.78 -1.09 -12.77
N GLN A 49 13.34 -0.22 -13.61
CA GLN A 49 12.83 1.14 -13.81
C GLN A 49 11.41 1.15 -14.37
N LYS A 50 11.07 0.27 -15.32
CA LYS A 50 9.74 0.24 -15.95
C LYS A 50 8.66 -0.06 -14.92
N ILE A 51 8.87 -1.06 -14.07
CA ILE A 51 7.93 -1.37 -12.97
C ILE A 51 7.82 -0.17 -12.02
N GLY A 52 8.94 0.49 -11.71
CA GLY A 52 8.91 1.69 -10.87
C GLY A 52 8.10 2.83 -11.46
N GLN A 53 8.22 3.11 -12.76
CA GLN A 53 7.42 4.11 -13.45
C GLN A 53 5.92 3.77 -13.42
N VAL A 54 5.57 2.49 -13.60
CA VAL A 54 4.17 2.02 -13.53
C VAL A 54 3.62 2.19 -12.11
N ILE A 55 4.32 1.72 -11.08
CA ILE A 55 3.88 1.84 -9.67
C ILE A 55 3.76 3.32 -9.30
N LEU A 56 4.74 4.14 -9.68
CA LEU A 56 4.71 5.57 -9.42
C LEU A 56 3.51 6.23 -10.13
N GLY A 57 3.20 5.84 -11.36
CA GLY A 57 2.06 6.34 -12.12
C GLY A 57 0.73 6.00 -11.45
N ILE A 58 0.59 4.77 -10.92
CA ILE A 58 -0.57 4.36 -10.13
C ILE A 58 -0.69 5.22 -8.87
N GLY A 59 0.40 5.38 -8.11
CA GLY A 59 0.42 6.20 -6.91
C GLY A 59 0.13 7.67 -7.20
N MET A 60 0.63 8.21 -8.31
CA MET A 60 0.34 9.57 -8.77
C MET A 60 -1.14 9.72 -9.11
N ALA A 61 -1.71 8.83 -9.91
CA ALA A 61 -3.12 8.88 -10.28
C ALA A 61 -4.01 8.81 -9.03
N TRP A 62 -3.69 7.93 -8.10
CA TRP A 62 -4.40 7.81 -6.83
C TRP A 62 -4.28 9.10 -6.00
N PHE A 63 -3.06 9.60 -5.75
CA PHE A 63 -2.87 10.83 -4.98
C PHE A 63 -3.52 12.05 -5.65
N TRP A 64 -3.48 12.13 -6.98
CA TRP A 64 -4.14 13.20 -7.72
C TRP A 64 -5.66 13.18 -7.53
N LEU A 65 -6.27 11.99 -7.50
CA LEU A 65 -7.70 11.82 -7.18
C LEU A 65 -8.03 12.24 -5.74
N LEU A 66 -7.12 12.04 -4.78
CA LEU A 66 -7.30 12.51 -3.39
C LEU A 66 -7.34 14.03 -3.28
N ILE A 67 -6.59 14.74 -4.13
CA ILE A 67 -6.55 16.22 -4.16
C ILE A 67 -7.42 16.82 -5.28
N ALA A 68 -8.27 16.00 -5.91
CA ALA A 68 -9.13 16.43 -7.01
C ALA A 68 -10.03 17.61 -6.57
N PRO A 69 -10.44 18.48 -7.51
CA PRO A 69 -11.35 19.58 -7.17
C PRO A 69 -12.68 19.05 -6.64
N GLU A 70 -13.11 19.53 -5.48
CA GLU A 70 -14.38 19.13 -4.88
C GLU A 70 -15.58 19.56 -5.74
N GLY A 71 -16.63 18.75 -5.75
CA GLY A 71 -17.88 19.05 -6.46
C GLY A 71 -17.84 18.90 -7.98
N LYS A 72 -16.76 18.38 -8.58
CA LYS A 72 -16.63 18.18 -10.04
C LYS A 72 -17.01 16.76 -10.49
N GLY A 73 -18.19 16.29 -10.09
CA GLY A 73 -18.76 15.03 -10.61
C GLY A 73 -17.83 13.81 -10.46
N TRP A 74 -17.69 13.02 -11.53
CA TRP A 74 -17.03 11.70 -11.50
C TRP A 74 -15.54 11.72 -11.18
N ILE A 75 -14.83 12.83 -11.33
CA ILE A 75 -13.40 12.93 -10.95
C ILE A 75 -13.18 13.20 -9.46
N SER A 76 -14.25 13.53 -8.72
CA SER A 76 -14.18 13.94 -7.31
C SER A 76 -14.56 12.84 -6.32
N PHE A 77 -14.79 11.61 -6.81
CA PHE A 77 -15.30 10.50 -6.00
C PHE A 77 -14.37 10.11 -4.83
N LEU A 78 -13.09 10.47 -4.94
CA LEU A 78 -12.05 10.22 -3.94
C LEU A 78 -11.47 11.51 -3.35
N ALA A 79 -12.08 12.67 -3.61
CA ALA A 79 -11.55 13.94 -3.13
C ALA A 79 -11.63 13.97 -1.59
N LEU A 80 -10.46 14.08 -0.94
CA LEU A 80 -10.34 14.06 0.52
C LEU A 80 -10.29 15.49 1.04
N ASP A 81 -11.21 15.88 1.93
CA ASP A 81 -11.13 17.16 2.63
C ASP A 81 -9.96 17.13 3.64
N MET A 82 -8.93 17.95 3.41
CA MET A 82 -7.74 18.03 4.26
C MET A 82 -7.72 19.29 5.12
N THR A 83 -8.87 19.97 5.23
CA THR A 83 -9.10 21.18 6.03
C THR A 83 -8.00 22.24 5.82
N GLU A 84 -6.96 22.25 6.66
CA GLU A 84 -5.82 23.18 6.60
C GLU A 84 -5.01 23.11 5.30
N PHE A 85 -4.97 21.95 4.62
CA PHE A 85 -4.21 21.78 3.38
C PHE A 85 -5.01 22.05 2.11
N ASN A 86 -6.30 22.40 2.22
CA ASN A 86 -7.16 22.63 1.06
C ASN A 86 -6.66 23.78 0.16
N ALA A 87 -6.06 24.81 0.76
CA ALA A 87 -5.49 25.94 0.02
C ALA A 87 -4.31 25.54 -0.88
N VAL A 88 -3.62 24.44 -0.55
CA VAL A 88 -2.41 23.98 -1.26
C VAL A 88 -2.76 23.00 -2.40
N LYS A 89 -3.93 22.33 -2.35
CA LYS A 89 -4.40 21.39 -3.37
C LYS A 89 -4.34 21.93 -4.82
N PRO A 90 -4.74 23.18 -5.13
CA PRO A 90 -4.65 23.71 -6.49
C PRO A 90 -3.22 23.69 -7.05
N ILE A 91 -2.25 24.08 -6.22
CA ILE A 91 -0.83 24.09 -6.57
C ILE A 91 -0.32 22.66 -6.74
N LEU A 92 -0.67 21.75 -5.82
CA LEU A 92 -0.28 20.34 -5.92
C LEU A 92 -0.83 19.66 -7.16
N ARG A 93 -2.08 19.94 -7.56
CA ARG A 93 -2.67 19.36 -8.77
C ARG A 93 -1.90 19.71 -10.05
N LEU A 94 -1.30 20.90 -10.09
CA LEU A 94 -0.51 21.36 -11.23
C LEU A 94 0.95 20.88 -11.14
N LEU A 95 1.56 20.95 -9.96
CA LEU A 95 2.97 20.57 -9.75
C LEU A 95 3.18 19.06 -9.77
N LEU A 96 2.24 18.27 -9.23
CA LEU A 96 2.41 16.84 -9.06
C LEU A 96 2.66 16.10 -10.40
N PRO A 97 1.93 16.36 -11.51
CA PRO A 97 2.25 15.77 -12.81
C PRO A 97 3.65 16.13 -13.32
N VAL A 98 4.08 17.38 -13.11
CA VAL A 98 5.39 17.86 -13.55
C VAL A 98 6.49 17.17 -12.76
N ILE A 99 6.37 17.16 -11.43
CA ILE A 99 7.31 16.48 -10.52
C ILE A 99 7.36 14.98 -10.86
N PHE A 100 6.21 14.35 -11.12
CA PHE A 100 6.13 12.96 -11.51
C PHE A 100 6.97 12.66 -12.76
N VAL A 101 6.80 13.45 -13.83
CA VAL A 101 7.58 13.27 -15.07
C VAL A 101 9.07 13.40 -14.80
N PHE A 102 9.48 14.43 -14.05
CA PHE A 102 10.88 14.61 -13.67
C PHE A 102 11.41 13.45 -12.85
N VAL A 103 10.67 12.96 -11.85
CA VAL A 103 11.08 11.82 -11.01
C VAL A 103 11.19 10.54 -11.86
N ALA A 104 10.19 10.27 -12.71
CA ALA A 104 10.15 9.08 -13.56
C ALA A 104 11.31 9.01 -14.57
N MET A 105 11.81 10.16 -15.02
CA MET A 105 12.92 10.27 -15.98
C MET A 105 14.29 10.35 -15.31
N SER A 106 14.38 11.09 -14.19
CA SER A 106 15.65 11.41 -13.53
C SER A 106 16.09 10.34 -12.54
N ILE A 107 15.16 9.69 -11.83
CA ILE A 107 15.50 8.67 -10.85
C ILE A 107 15.61 7.31 -11.55
N ARG A 108 16.84 6.86 -11.78
CA ARG A 108 17.13 5.58 -12.42
C ARG A 108 17.34 4.45 -11.42
N GLU A 109 17.84 4.76 -10.23
CA GLU A 109 18.11 3.76 -9.20
C GLU A 109 16.97 3.68 -8.17
N PHE A 110 16.54 2.45 -7.86
CA PHE A 110 15.57 2.16 -6.81
C PHE A 110 14.20 2.86 -6.97
N LEU A 111 13.87 3.35 -8.17
CA LEU A 111 12.59 3.99 -8.44
C LEU A 111 11.42 3.09 -8.06
N SER A 112 11.53 1.78 -8.33
CA SER A 112 10.52 0.77 -8.00
C SER A 112 10.28 0.63 -6.50
N VAL A 113 11.34 0.63 -5.69
CA VAL A 113 11.23 0.52 -4.23
C VAL A 113 10.65 1.79 -3.64
N ARG A 114 11.11 2.96 -4.09
CA ARG A 114 10.57 4.25 -3.61
C ARG A 114 9.10 4.40 -3.99
N ALA A 115 8.74 4.08 -5.23
CA ALA A 115 7.36 4.10 -5.69
C ALA A 115 6.48 3.10 -4.93
N LEU A 116 6.99 1.91 -4.62
CA LEU A 116 6.30 0.94 -3.78
C LEU A 116 6.04 1.49 -2.38
N GLY A 117 7.01 2.18 -1.77
CA GLY A 117 6.82 2.84 -0.49
C GLY A 117 5.76 3.95 -0.56
N LEU A 118 5.80 4.82 -1.56
CA LEU A 118 4.77 5.85 -1.76
C LEU A 118 3.37 5.23 -1.89
N LEU A 119 3.23 4.18 -2.70
CA LEU A 119 1.96 3.47 -2.86
C LEU A 119 1.51 2.80 -1.55
N GLY A 120 2.45 2.22 -0.79
CA GLY A 120 2.17 1.63 0.52
C GLY A 120 1.61 2.65 1.52
N LEU A 121 2.11 3.89 1.51
CA LEU A 121 1.55 4.98 2.33
C LEU A 121 0.11 5.33 1.92
N LEU A 122 -0.19 5.33 0.61
CA LEU A 122 -1.55 5.57 0.12
C LEU A 122 -2.53 4.45 0.51
N VAL A 123 -2.07 3.19 0.49
CA VAL A 123 -2.85 2.03 0.91
C VAL A 123 -3.14 2.07 2.42
N ALA A 124 -2.26 2.65 3.22
CA ALA A 124 -2.41 2.64 4.68
C ALA A 124 -3.67 3.38 5.15
N GLN A 125 -3.98 4.52 4.55
CA GLN A 125 -5.12 5.34 4.99
C GLN A 125 -6.47 4.61 4.95
N PRO A 126 -6.93 4.03 3.81
CA PRO A 126 -8.21 3.31 3.78
C PRO A 126 -8.27 2.11 4.72
N LEU A 127 -7.13 1.44 4.98
CA LEU A 127 -7.07 0.32 5.93
C LEU A 127 -7.26 0.80 7.38
N LEU A 128 -6.61 1.89 7.76
CA LEU A 128 -6.75 2.48 9.09
C LEU A 128 -8.16 3.02 9.32
N ASP A 129 -8.71 3.75 8.35
CA ASP A 129 -10.07 4.32 8.44
C ASP A 129 -11.12 3.23 8.63
N ALA A 130 -11.03 2.13 7.88
CA ALA A 130 -11.97 1.00 7.99
C ALA A 130 -11.96 0.33 9.37
N ALA A 131 -10.83 0.37 10.08
CA ALA A 131 -10.68 -0.19 11.41
C ALA A 131 -10.84 0.86 12.52
N PHE A 132 -10.98 2.14 12.21
CA PHE A 132 -10.98 3.22 13.19
C PHE A 132 -12.23 3.19 14.08
N LEU A 133 -12.03 3.22 15.41
CA LEU A 133 -13.08 3.20 16.44
C LEU A 133 -14.20 2.16 16.24
N LYS A 134 -13.87 0.99 15.67
CA LYS A 134 -14.80 -0.13 15.58
C LYS A 134 -14.70 -1.04 16.80
N ASP A 135 -15.70 -1.88 17.02
CA ASP A 135 -15.54 -3.12 17.77
C ASP A 135 -15.44 -4.28 16.78
N PRO A 136 -14.92 -5.46 17.16
CA PRO A 136 -14.28 -5.83 18.43
C PRO A 136 -12.76 -5.64 18.42
N MET A 137 -12.08 -5.91 19.55
CA MET A 137 -10.62 -5.72 19.70
C MET A 137 -9.77 -6.47 18.65
N SER A 138 -10.26 -7.60 18.11
CA SER A 138 -9.55 -8.31 17.04
C SER A 138 -9.35 -7.46 15.77
N ARG A 139 -10.14 -6.39 15.56
CA ARG A 139 -9.92 -5.41 14.46
C ARG A 139 -8.49 -4.88 14.40
N LEU A 140 -7.79 -4.86 15.54
CA LEU A 140 -6.41 -4.36 15.68
C LEU A 140 -5.42 -5.12 14.80
N LEU A 141 -5.79 -6.29 14.28
CA LEU A 141 -5.04 -6.96 13.21
C LEU A 141 -4.82 -6.02 12.00
N ILE A 142 -5.85 -5.31 11.53
CA ILE A 142 -5.69 -4.40 10.37
C ILE A 142 -4.70 -3.25 10.69
N PRO A 143 -4.88 -2.45 11.77
CA PRO A 143 -3.90 -1.43 12.14
C PRO A 143 -2.50 -1.97 12.41
N PHE A 144 -2.36 -3.11 13.08
CA PHE A 144 -1.05 -3.70 13.37
C PHE A 144 -0.27 -3.99 12.08
N TRP A 145 -0.91 -4.65 11.11
CA TRP A 145 -0.31 -4.89 9.80
C TRP A 145 -0.03 -3.57 9.06
N THR A 146 -0.97 -2.64 9.10
CA THR A 146 -0.88 -1.36 8.39
C THR A 146 0.24 -0.48 8.93
N TYR A 147 0.46 -0.41 10.24
CA TYR A 147 1.60 0.32 10.80
C TYR A 147 2.94 -0.33 10.40
N GLY A 148 3.00 -1.67 10.33
CA GLY A 148 4.14 -2.37 9.74
C GLY A 148 4.39 -1.95 8.28
N LEU A 149 3.33 -1.88 7.48
CA LEU A 149 3.39 -1.37 6.09
C LEU A 149 3.86 0.10 6.05
N VAL A 150 3.35 0.97 6.91
CA VAL A 150 3.75 2.39 6.97
C VAL A 150 5.24 2.51 7.27
N ILE A 151 5.73 1.81 8.29
CA ILE A 151 7.15 1.82 8.66
C ILE A 151 7.99 1.34 7.48
N ALA A 152 7.67 0.17 6.90
CA ALA A 152 8.38 -0.35 5.73
C ALA A 152 8.37 0.65 4.56
N SER A 153 7.23 1.29 4.32
CA SER A 153 7.04 2.27 3.25
C SER A 153 7.91 3.51 3.43
N LEU A 154 7.98 4.06 4.64
CA LEU A 154 8.85 5.20 4.97
C LEU A 154 10.33 4.85 4.70
N PHE A 155 10.76 3.66 5.12
CA PHE A 155 12.12 3.17 4.83
C PHE A 155 12.34 2.96 3.33
N PHE A 156 11.36 2.44 2.59
CA PHE A 156 11.50 2.25 1.13
C PHE A 156 11.61 3.57 0.38
N VAL A 157 10.96 4.64 0.85
CA VAL A 157 11.09 5.98 0.27
C VAL A 157 12.44 6.60 0.61
N GLY A 158 12.86 6.59 1.88
CA GLY A 158 14.07 7.27 2.34
C GLY A 158 15.36 6.48 2.13
N MET A 159 15.33 5.18 2.38
CA MET A 159 16.47 4.25 2.38
C MET A 159 16.14 2.98 1.56
N PRO A 160 15.92 3.10 0.24
CA PRO A 160 15.42 2.00 -0.58
C PRO A 160 16.37 0.79 -0.66
N TYR A 161 17.66 0.96 -0.36
CA TYR A 161 18.61 -0.16 -0.32
C TYR A 161 18.24 -1.19 0.75
N LEU A 162 17.50 -0.81 1.80
CA LEU A 162 17.02 -1.74 2.83
C LEU A 162 16.06 -2.80 2.25
N PHE A 163 15.30 -2.48 1.21
CA PHE A 163 14.50 -3.50 0.50
C PHE A 163 15.40 -4.55 -0.13
N ARG A 164 16.48 -4.15 -0.81
CA ARG A 164 17.45 -5.08 -1.42
C ARG A 164 18.07 -5.96 -0.36
N ASP A 165 18.46 -5.39 0.78
CA ASP A 165 19.12 -6.13 1.86
C ASP A 165 18.14 -7.11 2.52
N ALA A 166 16.89 -6.69 2.74
CA ALA A 166 15.82 -7.57 3.22
C ALA A 166 15.54 -8.73 2.27
N VAL A 167 15.46 -8.47 0.95
CA VAL A 167 15.30 -9.52 -0.06
C VAL A 167 16.51 -10.46 -0.04
N THR A 168 17.73 -9.92 -0.02
CA THR A 168 18.96 -10.73 0.01
C THR A 168 18.99 -11.65 1.23
N TRP A 169 18.61 -11.13 2.41
CA TRP A 169 18.50 -11.92 3.64
C TRP A 169 17.43 -13.01 3.54
N ALA A 170 16.26 -12.68 2.98
CA ALA A 170 15.13 -13.58 2.82
C ALA A 170 15.44 -14.73 1.84
N THR A 171 16.16 -14.45 0.75
CA THR A 171 16.50 -15.44 -0.28
C THR A 171 17.78 -16.22 0.02
N ALA A 172 18.55 -15.84 1.04
CA ALA A 172 19.80 -16.53 1.40
C ALA A 172 19.59 -17.95 1.96
N SER A 173 18.37 -18.30 2.41
CA SER A 173 18.06 -19.63 2.91
C SER A 173 16.62 -20.01 2.57
N ALA A 174 16.44 -21.24 2.09
CA ALA A 174 15.11 -21.80 1.82
C ALA A 174 14.23 -21.83 3.09
N ALA A 175 14.83 -22.02 4.28
CA ALA A 175 14.10 -22.01 5.54
C ALA A 175 13.55 -20.61 5.86
N ARG A 176 14.36 -19.55 5.67
CA ARG A 176 13.93 -18.16 5.88
C ARG A 176 12.81 -17.78 4.93
N TRP A 177 12.96 -18.09 3.65
CA TRP A 177 11.94 -17.84 2.64
C TRP A 177 10.62 -18.53 2.99
N LYS A 178 10.67 -19.83 3.33
CA LYS A 178 9.48 -20.59 3.73
C LYS A 178 8.84 -20.04 4.99
N ALA A 179 9.64 -19.66 5.99
CA ALA A 179 9.12 -19.06 7.23
C ALA A 179 8.37 -17.74 6.96
N LEU A 180 8.90 -16.86 6.09
CA LEU A 180 8.22 -15.62 5.70
C LEU A 180 6.91 -15.92 4.94
N CYS A 181 6.93 -16.87 4.00
CA CYS A 181 5.73 -17.26 3.27
C CYS A 181 4.65 -17.83 4.20
N LEU A 182 5.02 -18.77 5.07
CA LEU A 182 4.10 -19.39 6.02
C LEU A 182 3.60 -18.38 7.06
N GLY A 183 4.44 -17.47 7.52
CA GLY A 183 4.04 -16.40 8.43
C GLY A 183 2.98 -15.48 7.83
N GLY A 184 3.17 -15.04 6.58
CA GLY A 184 2.17 -14.22 5.90
C GLY A 184 0.90 -14.99 5.53
N LEU A 185 1.00 -16.27 5.17
CA LEU A 185 -0.16 -17.16 5.00
C LEU A 185 -0.96 -17.30 6.29
N ALA A 186 -0.28 -17.57 7.40
CA ALA A 186 -0.91 -17.69 8.71
C ALA A 186 -1.60 -16.38 9.12
N TYR A 187 -0.94 -15.25 8.91
CA TYR A 187 -1.53 -13.94 9.20
C TYR A 187 -2.78 -13.64 8.34
N GLY A 188 -2.70 -13.92 7.04
CA GLY A 188 -3.85 -13.80 6.13
C GLY A 188 -5.02 -14.70 6.54
N LEU A 189 -4.73 -15.93 6.96
CA LEU A 189 -5.75 -16.86 7.46
C LEU A 189 -6.40 -16.36 8.75
N ILE A 190 -5.61 -15.87 9.70
CA ILE A 190 -6.11 -15.29 10.96
C ILE A 190 -7.03 -14.10 10.67
N LEU A 191 -6.68 -13.24 9.70
CA LEU A 191 -7.55 -12.14 9.28
C LEU A 191 -8.88 -12.65 8.72
N ILE A 192 -8.87 -13.62 7.82
CA ILE A 192 -10.10 -14.19 7.23
C ILE A 192 -10.98 -14.82 8.29
N VAL A 193 -10.41 -15.66 9.15
CA VAL A 193 -11.15 -16.29 10.26
C VAL A 193 -11.74 -15.23 11.18
N SER A 194 -10.96 -14.22 11.57
CA SER A 194 -11.42 -13.14 12.44
C SER A 194 -12.54 -12.33 11.78
N THR A 195 -12.43 -12.08 10.49
CA THR A 195 -13.43 -11.35 9.71
C THR A 195 -14.78 -12.07 9.72
N PHE A 196 -14.78 -13.37 9.43
CA PHE A 196 -16.02 -14.15 9.36
C PHE A 196 -16.59 -14.51 10.74
N ALA A 197 -15.74 -14.65 11.76
CA ALA A 197 -16.16 -15.00 13.12
C ALA A 197 -16.62 -13.79 13.93
N PHE A 198 -16.02 -12.61 13.73
CA PHE A 198 -16.16 -11.48 14.67
C PHE A 198 -16.52 -10.14 14.04
N TRP A 199 -16.35 -9.93 12.73
CA TRP A 199 -16.48 -8.59 12.10
C TRP A 199 -17.69 -8.46 11.17
N ARG A 200 -18.69 -9.32 11.34
CA ARG A 200 -19.96 -9.25 10.62
C ARG A 200 -20.90 -8.22 11.22
#